data_AF-A0A1V5B1Y1-F1
#
_entry.id   AF-A0A1V5B1Y1-F1
#
_cell.length_a   1.000
_cell.length_b   1.000
_cell.length_c   1.000
_cell.angle_alpha   90.00
_cell.angle_beta   90.00
_cell.angle_gamma   90.00
#
_symmetry.space_group_name_H-M   'P 1'
#
loop_
_entity.id
_entity.type
_entity.pdbx_description
1 polymer ?
#
loop_
_entity_poly.entity_id
_entity_poly.type
_entity_poly.pdbx_seq_one_letter_code
_entity_poly.pdbx_strand_id
1 'polypeptide(L)'
;MEHSCSVRELENDIREGCRFCGDLVSRLADISIGSVGSAEGYSSVIVRSEKGKKLLDWLSFCREKAVREDIVKLARMKRRNADRNLERIRKGM
;
A
#
# COMPACT_ATOMS: atom_id res chain seq x y z
N MET A 1 16.99 22.12 -1.15
CA MET A 1 17.68 21.26 -2.13
C MET A 1 16.84 20.01 -2.24
N GLU A 2 16.25 19.74 -3.40
CA GLU A 2 15.47 18.50 -3.59
C GLU A 2 16.44 17.35 -3.83
N HIS A 3 16.42 16.36 -2.94
CA HIS A 3 17.20 15.14 -3.09
C HIS A 3 16.25 14.04 -3.61
N SER A 4 16.63 13.39 -4.71
CA SER A 4 15.92 12.24 -5.26
C SER A 4 16.93 11.16 -5.69
N CYS A 5 16.52 9.90 -5.61
CA CYS A 5 17.32 8.74 -6.03
C CYS A 5 16.40 7.66 -6.61
N SER A 6 16.98 6.65 -7.26
CA SER A 6 16.20 5.48 -7.68
C SER A 6 15.79 4.65 -6.48
N VAL A 7 14.54 4.19 -6.44
CA VAL A 7 14.06 3.26 -5.40
C VAL A 7 14.91 1.98 -5.34
N ARG A 8 15.52 1.57 -6.47
CA ARG A 8 16.39 0.39 -6.53
C ARG A 8 17.69 0.55 -5.73
N GLU A 9 18.15 1.77 -5.51
CA GLU A 9 19.36 2.03 -4.72
C GLU A 9 19.14 1.71 -3.24
N LEU A 10 17.89 1.72 -2.77
CA LEU A 10 17.50 1.44 -1.39
C LEU A 10 17.28 -0.06 -1.09
N GLU A 11 17.58 -0.96 -2.04
CA GLU A 11 17.25 -2.39 -1.93
C GLU A 11 17.93 -3.07 -0.72
N ASN A 12 19.14 -2.61 -0.37
CA ASN A 12 19.91 -3.13 0.77
C ASN A 12 19.43 -2.58 2.12
N ASP A 13 18.67 -1.47 2.13
CA ASP A 13 18.12 -0.86 3.34
C ASP A 13 16.76 -1.44 3.75
N ILE A 14 16.18 -2.30 2.91
CA ILE A 14 14.89 -2.95 3.18
C ILE A 14 15.07 -3.97 4.30
N ARG A 15 14.36 -3.78 5.43
CA ARG A 15 14.24 -4.78 6.50
C ARG A 15 13.79 -6.13 5.94
N GLU A 16 14.47 -7.20 6.33
CA GLU A 16 14.25 -8.56 5.83
C GLU A 16 12.77 -8.98 5.86
N GLY A 17 12.08 -8.75 6.99
CA GLY A 17 10.66 -9.09 7.15
C GLY A 17 9.73 -8.44 6.12
N CYS A 18 10.09 -7.26 5.59
CA CYS A 18 9.29 -6.58 4.56
C CYS A 18 9.20 -7.38 3.25
N ARG A 19 10.22 -8.21 2.95
CA ARG A 19 10.27 -9.04 1.73
C ARG A 19 9.20 -10.13 1.70
N PHE A 20 8.64 -10.47 2.85
CA PHE A 20 7.61 -11.50 3.04
C PHE A 20 6.22 -10.91 3.28
N CYS A 21 6.10 -9.58 3.40
CA CYS A 21 4.83 -8.92 3.61
C CYS A 21 4.06 -8.76 2.30
N GLY A 22 2.97 -9.52 2.14
CA GLY A 22 2.09 -9.45 0.97
C GLY A 22 0.96 -8.41 1.08
N ASP A 23 0.99 -7.50 2.06
CA ASP A 23 -0.05 -6.48 2.26
C ASP A 23 0.49 -5.07 1.98
N LEU A 24 -0.12 -4.39 1.00
CA LEU A 24 0.21 -3.01 0.63
C LEU A 24 -0.76 -1.99 1.24
N VAL A 25 -2.02 -2.38 1.44
CA VAL A 25 -3.14 -1.45 1.64
C VAL A 25 -3.79 -1.62 3.00
N SER A 26 -3.04 -2.16 3.97
CA SER A 26 -3.50 -2.43 5.34
C SER A 26 -4.88 -3.08 5.36
N ARG A 27 -5.01 -4.25 4.73
CA ARG A 27 -6.32 -4.82 4.35
C ARG A 27 -7.26 -5.12 5.52
N LEU A 28 -6.73 -5.14 6.74
CA LEU A 28 -7.45 -5.43 7.98
C LEU A 28 -7.88 -4.17 8.74
N ALA A 29 -7.48 -2.97 8.30
CA ALA A 29 -7.89 -1.73 8.93
C ALA A 29 -9.35 -1.38 8.56
N ASP A 30 -10.04 -0.68 9.46
CA ASP A 30 -11.37 -0.11 9.20
C ASP A 30 -11.31 0.93 8.06
N ILE A 31 -10.23 1.73 8.06
CA ILE A 31 -9.88 2.72 7.04
C ILE A 31 -8.39 2.59 6.72
N SER A 32 -8.04 2.51 5.44
CA SER A 32 -6.65 2.58 4.96
C SER A 32 -6.45 3.86 4.16
N ILE A 33 -5.33 4.55 4.37
CA ILE A 33 -5.00 5.83 3.71
C ILE A 33 -3.61 5.71 3.08
N GLY A 34 -3.43 6.22 1.86
CA GLY A 34 -2.14 6.28 1.19
C GLY A 34 -2.14 7.20 -0.03
N SER A 35 -0.97 7.48 -0.60
CA SER A 35 -0.82 8.45 -1.72
C SER A 35 -1.02 7.85 -3.11
N VAL A 36 -0.87 6.53 -3.27
CA VAL A 36 -0.96 5.90 -4.59
C VAL A 36 -2.38 6.03 -5.14
N GLY A 37 -2.49 6.49 -6.39
CA GLY A 37 -3.77 6.64 -7.09
C GLY A 37 -4.52 7.93 -6.76
N SER A 38 -4.00 8.80 -5.88
CA SER A 38 -4.57 10.13 -5.65
C SER A 38 -3.78 11.21 -6.39
N ALA A 39 -4.44 12.32 -6.69
CA ALA A 39 -3.78 13.53 -7.16
C ALA A 39 -2.87 14.12 -6.06
N GLU A 40 -1.97 15.03 -6.46
CA GLU A 40 -1.13 15.78 -5.53
C GLU A 40 -2.00 16.57 -4.54
N GLY A 41 -1.62 16.55 -3.26
CA GLY A 41 -2.41 17.16 -2.18
C GLY A 41 -3.60 16.32 -1.68
N TYR A 42 -3.89 15.18 -2.32
CA TYR A 42 -4.95 14.25 -1.89
C TYR A 42 -4.38 12.93 -1.37
N SER A 43 -5.25 12.12 -0.78
CA SER A 43 -4.96 10.75 -0.38
C SER A 43 -6.03 9.80 -0.88
N SER A 44 -5.62 8.61 -1.31
CA SER A 44 -6.49 7.48 -1.54
C SER A 44 -6.98 6.91 -0.21
N VAL A 45 -8.30 6.85 -0.03
CA VAL A 45 -8.95 6.33 1.18
C VAL A 45 -9.76 5.09 0.83
N ILE A 46 -9.46 3.96 1.49
CA ILE A 46 -10.20 2.70 1.37
C ILE A 46 -10.92 2.45 2.68
N VAL A 47 -12.26 2.50 2.65
CA VAL A 47 -13.12 2.20 3.80
C VAL A 47 -13.60 0.76 3.71
N ARG A 48 -13.52 0.01 4.82
CA ARG A 48 -13.87 -1.43 4.85
C ARG A 48 -14.97 -1.77 5.82
N SER A 49 -15.00 -1.13 7.00
CA SER A 49 -15.96 -1.47 8.04
C SER A 49 -17.01 -0.38 8.24
N GLU A 50 -18.12 -0.76 8.87
CA GLU A 50 -19.17 0.17 9.27
C GLU A 50 -18.68 1.24 10.24
N LYS A 51 -17.73 0.89 11.13
CA LYS A 51 -17.12 1.86 12.05
C LYS A 51 -16.30 2.91 11.28
N GLY A 52 -15.49 2.45 10.32
CA GLY A 52 -14.71 3.33 9.46
C GLY A 52 -15.60 4.23 8.59
N LYS A 53 -16.68 3.68 8.03
CA LYS A 53 -17.65 4.45 7.26
C LYS A 53 -18.31 5.54 8.09
N LYS A 54 -18.82 5.20 9.28
CA LYS A 54 -19.41 6.18 10.21
C LYS A 54 -18.43 7.30 10.55
N LEU A 55 -17.18 6.97 10.84
CA LEU A 55 -16.15 7.96 11.13
C LEU A 55 -15.92 8.90 9.94
N LEU A 56 -15.85 8.37 8.72
CA LEU A 56 -15.65 9.18 7.52
C LEU A 56 -16.85 10.09 7.24
N ASP A 57 -18.08 9.58 7.43
CA ASP A 57 -19.31 10.33 7.18
C ASP A 57 -19.54 11.46 8.22
N TRP A 58 -18.92 11.37 9.41
CA TRP A 58 -18.98 12.41 10.44
C TRP A 58 -18.07 13.62 10.15
N LEU A 59 -17.15 13.47 9.20
CA LEU A 59 -16.17 14.49 8.86
C LEU A 59 -16.44 15.03 7.45
N SER A 60 -16.19 16.31 7.26
CA SER A 60 -16.31 16.94 5.93
C SER A 60 -14.97 16.85 5.21
N PHE A 61 -14.95 16.20 4.05
CA PHE A 61 -13.76 16.03 3.21
C PHE A 61 -14.02 16.52 1.78
N CYS A 62 -13.00 17.12 1.17
CA CYS A 62 -12.95 17.28 -0.27
C CYS A 62 -12.74 15.90 -0.91
N ARG A 63 -13.58 15.54 -1.88
CA ARG A 63 -13.55 14.23 -2.54
C ARG A 63 -13.09 14.39 -3.99
N GLU A 64 -12.07 13.64 -4.35
CA GLU A 64 -11.60 13.49 -5.72
C GLU A 64 -11.54 12.02 -6.10
N LYS A 65 -11.65 11.72 -7.40
CA LYS A 65 -11.62 10.34 -7.90
C LYS A 65 -10.20 9.80 -7.85
N ALA A 66 -9.99 8.75 -7.06
CA ALA A 66 -8.74 7.99 -7.08
C ALA A 66 -8.68 7.00 -8.26
N VAL A 67 -7.48 6.80 -8.81
CA VAL A 67 -7.15 5.78 -9.82
C VAL A 67 -6.92 4.44 -9.13
N ARG A 68 -7.93 3.57 -9.20
CA ARG A 68 -7.91 2.25 -8.53
C ARG A 68 -6.87 1.31 -9.13
N GLU A 69 -6.63 1.43 -10.42
CA GLU A 69 -5.78 0.52 -11.20
C GLU A 69 -4.34 0.51 -10.69
N ASP A 70 -3.80 1.68 -10.31
CA ASP A 70 -2.44 1.82 -9.78
C ASP A 70 -2.30 1.14 -8.41
N ILE A 71 -3.30 1.32 -7.54
CA ILE A 71 -3.35 0.67 -6.22
C ILE A 71 -3.37 -0.85 -6.40
N VAL A 72 -4.23 -1.35 -7.28
CA VAL A 72 -4.36 -2.79 -7.56
C VAL A 72 -3.08 -3.36 -8.15
N LYS A 73 -2.44 -2.64 -9.08
CA LYS A 73 -1.18 -3.05 -9.72
C LYS A 73 -0.07 -3.22 -8.68
N LEU A 74 0.14 -2.23 -7.82
CA LEU A 74 1.17 -2.29 -6.78
C LEU A 74 0.84 -3.35 -5.72
N ALA A 75 -0.43 -3.49 -5.32
CA ALA A 75 -0.83 -4.50 -4.34
C ALA A 75 -0.54 -5.92 -4.84
N ARG A 76 -0.83 -6.19 -6.14
CA ARG A 76 -0.48 -7.45 -6.80
C ARG A 76 1.02 -7.67 -6.89
N MET A 77 1.80 -6.63 -7.15
CA MET A 77 3.26 -6.71 -7.18
C MET A 77 3.83 -7.09 -5.80
N LYS A 78 3.38 -6.42 -4.73
CA LYS A 78 3.84 -6.71 -3.37
C LYS A 78 3.50 -8.14 -2.93
N ARG A 79 2.27 -8.59 -3.18
CA ARG A 79 1.85 -9.97 -2.90
C ARG A 79 2.70 -11.00 -3.64
N ARG A 80 2.86 -10.83 -4.95
CA ARG A 80 3.68 -11.75 -5.78
C ARG A 80 5.14 -11.83 -5.32
N ASN A 81 5.73 -10.71 -4.89
CA ASN A 81 7.09 -10.70 -4.38
C ASN A 81 7.19 -11.44 -3.04
N ALA A 82 6.22 -11.23 -2.14
CA ALA A 82 6.12 -11.96 -0.88
C ALA A 82 5.98 -13.47 -1.11
N ASP A 83 5.07 -13.89 -2.00
CA ASP A 83 4.83 -15.30 -2.33
C ASP A 83 6.12 -15.97 -2.86
N ARG A 84 6.84 -15.29 -3.76
CA ARG A 84 8.13 -15.79 -4.29
C ARG A 84 9.18 -15.96 -3.20
N ASN A 85 9.27 -15.03 -2.24
CA ASN A 85 10.23 -15.13 -1.15
C ASN A 85 9.84 -16.24 -0.17
N LEU A 86 8.56 -16.43 0.12
CA LEU A 86 8.06 -17.54 0.93
C LEU A 86 8.30 -18.90 0.27
N GLU A 87 8.13 -19.00 -1.05
CA GLU A 87 8.44 -20.23 -1.80
C GLU A 87 9.91 -20.62 -1.74
N ARG A 88 10.83 -19.64 -1.72
CA ARG A 88 12.27 -19.89 -1.59
C ARG A 88 12.60 -20.59 -0.27
N ILE A 89 12.02 -20.13 0.83
CA ILE A 89 12.16 -20.77 2.16
C ILE A 89 11.58 -22.18 2.14
N ARG A 90 10.37 -22.34 1.58
CA ARG A 90 9.69 -23.66 1.53
C ARG A 90 10.46 -24.70 0.74
N LYS A 91 11.24 -24.29 -0.27
CA LYS A 91 12.06 -25.18 -1.10
C LYS A 91 13.43 -25.50 -0.50
N GLY A 92 13.70 -25.08 0.74
CA GLY A 92 14.91 -25.47 1.47
C GLY A 92 16.18 -24.74 1.03
N MET A 93 16.06 -23.50 0.54
CA MET A 93 17.13 -22.51 0.74
C MET A 93 17.01 -21.91 2.13
#